data_AF-A0A8T5BHA7-F1
#
_entry.id   AF-A0A8T5BHA7-F1
#
_cell.length_a   1.000
_cell.length_b   1.000
_cell.length_c   1.000
_cell.angle_alpha   90.00
_cell.angle_beta   90.00
_cell.angle_gamma   90.00
#
_symmetry.space_group_name_H-M   'P 1'
#
loop_
_entity.id
_entity.type
_entity.pdbx_description
1 polymer ?
#
loop_
_entity_poly.entity_id
_entity_poly.type
_entity_poly.pdbx_seq_one_letter_code
_entity_poly.pdbx_strand_id
1 'polypeptide(L)'
;VKWGFFSIMHLLGRVLVLSLITGVLIALGFILLFFPGILMAVIFSLAIPIMVVERLNVLDSLRRSKELTDNVWWKVFLLLISIFLMLIMAILFAEFLNISFYTQRWLKEIFRIIVVSLVEPIYPISLTQLYYHLKKYKPTPIPIEYPSAEAEAAPSYLSEIKFCYYCGQVLPYDAIYCPNCGRKIEPHL
;
A
#
# COMPACT_ATOMS: atom_id res chain seq x y z
N VAL A 1 -21.00 19.06 0.73
CA VAL A 1 -21.20 17.59 0.80
C VAL A 1 -21.13 16.87 -0.56
N LYS A 2 -21.52 17.50 -1.69
CA LYS A 2 -21.57 16.84 -3.02
C LYS A 2 -20.20 16.47 -3.65
N TRP A 3 -19.09 17.10 -3.23
CA TRP A 3 -17.74 16.83 -3.76
C TRP A 3 -17.09 15.54 -3.22
N GLY A 4 -17.60 14.99 -2.11
CA GLY A 4 -17.04 13.75 -1.53
C GLY A 4 -17.47 12.49 -2.28
N PHE A 5 -18.72 12.45 -2.76
CA PHE A 5 -19.31 11.23 -3.34
C PHE A 5 -18.61 10.78 -4.63
N PHE A 6 -18.23 11.71 -5.51
CA PHE A 6 -17.55 11.37 -6.76
C PHE A 6 -16.11 10.85 -6.53
N SER A 7 -15.39 11.42 -5.55
CA SER A 7 -14.08 10.92 -5.13
C SER A 7 -14.16 9.52 -4.53
N ILE A 8 -15.21 9.24 -3.74
CA ILE A 8 -15.45 7.91 -3.14
C ILE A 8 -15.79 6.89 -4.23
N MET A 9 -16.60 7.25 -5.23
CA MET A 9 -16.95 6.39 -6.35
C MET A 9 -15.69 5.97 -7.15
N HIS A 10 -14.78 6.90 -7.40
CA HIS A 10 -13.51 6.60 -8.08
C HIS A 10 -12.55 5.76 -7.21
N LEU A 11 -12.59 5.92 -5.88
CA LEU A 11 -11.82 5.09 -4.95
C LEU A 11 -12.34 3.65 -4.93
N LEU A 12 -13.66 3.46 -4.94
CA LEU A 12 -14.29 2.14 -5.01
C LEU A 12 -13.88 1.39 -6.28
N GLY A 13 -13.86 2.07 -7.43
CA GLY A 13 -13.36 1.48 -8.69
C GLY A 13 -11.91 1.01 -8.58
N ARG A 14 -11.02 1.81 -7.98
CA ARG A 14 -9.60 1.43 -7.77
C ARG A 14 -9.44 0.23 -6.83
N VAL A 15 -10.20 0.19 -5.73
CA VAL A 15 -10.17 -0.93 -4.78
C VAL A 15 -10.71 -2.21 -5.42
N LEU A 16 -11.72 -2.12 -6.28
CA LEU A 16 -12.28 -3.27 -7.02
C LEU A 16 -11.25 -3.84 -8.00
N VAL A 17 -10.54 -2.97 -8.74
CA VAL A 17 -9.44 -3.41 -9.61
C VAL A 17 -8.29 -4.02 -8.79
N LEU A 18 -7.95 -3.44 -7.64
CA LEU A 18 -6.94 -3.99 -6.74
C LEU A 18 -7.34 -5.38 -6.22
N SER A 19 -8.56 -5.55 -5.73
CA SER A 19 -9.02 -6.84 -5.19
C SER A 19 -9.07 -7.91 -6.26
N LEU A 20 -9.46 -7.56 -7.50
CA LEU A 20 -9.43 -8.47 -8.64
C LEU A 20 -8.00 -8.93 -8.96
N ILE A 21 -7.07 -7.99 -9.13
CA ILE A 21 -5.66 -8.31 -9.45
C ILE A 21 -5.04 -9.13 -8.32
N THR A 22 -5.21 -8.69 -7.08
CA THR A 22 -4.69 -9.40 -5.90
C THR A 22 -5.27 -10.81 -5.81
N GLY A 23 -6.58 -10.96 -6.03
CA GLY A 23 -7.27 -12.24 -6.04
C GLY A 23 -6.74 -13.18 -7.13
N VAL A 24 -6.54 -12.69 -8.35
CA VAL A 24 -5.96 -13.47 -9.45
C VAL A 24 -4.52 -13.89 -9.13
N LEU A 25 -3.69 -13.00 -8.59
CA LEU A 25 -2.31 -13.34 -8.19
C LEU A 25 -2.28 -14.42 -7.11
N ILE A 26 -3.15 -14.30 -6.09
CA ILE A 26 -3.24 -15.29 -5.01
C ILE A 26 -3.74 -16.63 -5.56
N ALA A 27 -4.80 -16.63 -6.39
CA ALA A 27 -5.35 -17.83 -7.01
C ALA A 27 -4.32 -18.54 -7.88
N LEU A 28 -3.60 -17.80 -8.74
CA LEU A 28 -2.49 -18.34 -9.53
C LEU A 28 -1.39 -18.89 -8.64
N GLY A 29 -1.07 -18.20 -7.53
CA GLY A 29 -0.13 -18.69 -6.53
C GLY A 29 -0.54 -20.05 -5.99
N PHE A 30 -1.80 -20.20 -5.56
CA PHE A 30 -2.34 -21.46 -5.06
C PHE A 30 -2.42 -22.57 -6.11
N ILE A 31 -2.71 -22.21 -7.38
CA ILE A 31 -2.74 -23.17 -8.51
C ILE A 31 -1.34 -23.71 -8.79
N LEU A 32 -0.31 -22.86 -8.74
CA LEU A 32 1.07 -23.29 -8.96
C LEU A 32 1.56 -24.17 -7.80
N LEU A 33 1.43 -23.71 -6.55
CA LEU A 33 1.78 -24.45 -5.33
C LEU A 33 1.11 -23.81 -4.10
N PHE A 34 0.79 -24.61 -3.07
CA PHE A 34 0.17 -24.10 -1.83
C PHE A 34 1.03 -23.05 -1.10
N PHE A 35 2.35 -23.24 -1.05
CA PHE A 35 3.28 -22.36 -0.35
C PHE A 35 3.39 -20.93 -0.94
N PRO A 36 3.62 -20.73 -2.25
CA PRO A 36 3.64 -19.38 -2.84
C PRO A 36 2.28 -18.69 -2.78
N GLY A 37 1.16 -19.43 -2.81
CA GLY A 37 -0.18 -18.86 -2.61
C GLY A 37 -0.33 -18.16 -1.25
N ILE A 38 0.08 -18.84 -0.16
CA ILE A 38 0.06 -18.25 1.19
C ILE A 38 0.97 -17.03 1.27
N LEU A 39 2.19 -17.13 0.74
CA LEU A 39 3.15 -16.04 0.78
C LEU A 39 2.60 -14.77 0.10
N MET A 40 1.96 -14.93 -1.08
CA MET A 40 1.31 -13.81 -1.78
C MET A 40 0.14 -13.24 -0.97
N ALA A 41 -0.69 -14.09 -0.35
CA ALA A 41 -1.80 -13.62 0.48
C ALA A 41 -1.34 -12.79 1.69
N VAL A 42 -0.26 -13.21 2.35
CA VAL A 42 0.37 -12.48 3.47
C VAL A 42 0.93 -11.14 2.98
N ILE A 43 1.69 -11.15 1.88
CA ILE A 43 2.32 -9.96 1.32
C ILE A 43 1.28 -8.91 0.89
N PHE A 44 0.18 -9.34 0.28
CA PHE A 44 -0.84 -8.43 -0.24
C PHE A 44 -1.96 -8.10 0.76
N SER A 45 -1.93 -8.65 1.98
CA SER A 45 -2.95 -8.35 3.00
C SER A 45 -2.97 -6.87 3.40
N LEU A 46 -1.85 -6.16 3.24
CA LEU A 46 -1.74 -4.73 3.54
C LEU A 46 -1.98 -3.83 2.32
N ALA A 47 -2.18 -4.37 1.13
CA ALA A 47 -2.31 -3.58 -0.10
C ALA A 47 -3.53 -2.65 -0.07
N ILE A 48 -4.66 -3.14 0.47
CA ILE A 48 -5.89 -2.37 0.61
C ILE A 48 -5.72 -1.18 1.56
N PRO A 49 -5.26 -1.35 2.84
CA PRO A 49 -5.07 -0.20 3.72
C PRO A 49 -4.01 0.77 3.20
N ILE A 50 -2.96 0.31 2.52
CA ILE A 50 -1.97 1.18 1.86
C ILE A 50 -2.62 2.02 0.76
N MET A 51 -3.40 1.40 -0.12
CA MET A 51 -4.09 2.13 -1.21
C MET A 51 -5.03 3.20 -0.66
N VAL A 52 -5.78 2.90 0.40
CA VAL A 52 -6.75 3.85 0.98
C VAL A 52 -6.04 5.00 1.69
N VAL A 53 -5.00 4.70 2.48
CA VAL A 53 -4.31 5.71 3.29
C VAL A 53 -3.33 6.55 2.45
N GLU A 54 -2.59 5.92 1.54
CA GLU A 54 -1.54 6.58 0.74
C GLU A 54 -2.03 7.02 -0.65
N ARG A 55 -3.27 6.69 -1.02
CA ARG A 55 -3.92 7.04 -2.31
C ARG A 55 -3.15 6.60 -3.57
N LEU A 56 -2.21 5.66 -3.42
CA LEU A 56 -1.37 5.10 -4.49
C LEU A 56 -2.18 4.34 -5.55
N ASN A 57 -1.60 4.17 -6.74
CA ASN A 57 -2.18 3.34 -7.79
C ASN A 57 -2.13 1.85 -7.43
N VAL A 58 -2.85 1.03 -8.20
CA VAL A 58 -3.02 -0.41 -7.94
C VAL A 58 -1.68 -1.13 -7.84
N LEU A 59 -0.82 -1.00 -8.86
CA LEU A 59 0.49 -1.65 -8.88
C LEU A 59 1.44 -1.08 -7.83
N ASP A 60 1.43 0.24 -7.65
CA ASP A 60 2.27 0.92 -6.64
C ASP A 60 1.93 0.46 -5.23
N SER A 61 0.64 0.30 -4.91
CA SER A 61 0.18 -0.19 -3.62
C SER A 61 0.59 -1.65 -3.35
N LEU A 62 0.59 -2.52 -4.38
CA LEU A 62 1.04 -3.91 -4.27
C LEU A 62 2.54 -4.01 -4.05
N ARG A 63 3.33 -3.26 -4.83
CA ARG A 63 4.78 -3.19 -4.67
C ARG A 63 5.15 -2.67 -3.29
N ARG A 64 4.44 -1.63 -2.83
CA ARG A 64 4.61 -1.06 -1.49
C ARG A 64 4.26 -2.06 -0.39
N SER A 65 3.18 -2.81 -0.54
CA SER A 65 2.78 -3.87 0.39
C SER A 65 3.85 -4.95 0.55
N LYS A 66 4.48 -5.34 -0.57
CA LYS A 66 5.63 -6.25 -0.58
C LYS A 66 6.81 -5.67 0.17
N GLU A 67 7.20 -4.45 -0.14
CA GLU A 67 8.34 -3.78 0.50
C GLU A 67 8.15 -3.63 2.03
N LEU A 68 6.93 -3.33 2.48
CA LEU A 68 6.61 -3.23 3.90
C LEU A 68 6.70 -4.60 4.60
N THR A 69 6.26 -5.65 3.93
CA THR A 69 6.26 -7.03 4.44
C THR A 69 7.63 -7.71 4.35
N ASP A 70 8.52 -7.21 3.49
CA ASP A 70 9.87 -7.72 3.30
C ASP A 70 10.64 -7.64 4.64
N ASN A 71 11.21 -8.75 5.12
CA ASN A 71 11.84 -8.93 6.44
C ASN A 71 10.92 -9.14 7.67
N VAL A 72 9.60 -8.98 7.55
CA VAL A 72 8.66 -9.19 8.68
C VAL A 72 7.50 -10.11 8.34
N TRP A 73 7.54 -10.75 7.17
CA TRP A 73 6.50 -11.66 6.68
C TRP A 73 6.09 -12.74 7.68
N TRP A 74 7.03 -13.31 8.45
CA TRP A 74 6.73 -14.25 9.53
C TRP A 74 5.83 -13.67 10.62
N LYS A 75 6.04 -12.42 11.02
CA LYS A 75 5.21 -11.75 12.04
C LYS A 75 3.80 -11.47 11.49
N VAL A 76 3.71 -11.04 10.23
CA VAL A 76 2.42 -10.83 9.55
C VAL A 76 1.67 -12.15 9.41
N PHE A 77 2.36 -13.22 9.01
CA PHE A 77 1.80 -14.57 8.92
C PHE A 77 1.30 -15.08 10.28
N LEU A 78 2.09 -14.93 11.35
CA LEU A 78 1.68 -15.32 12.71
C LEU A 78 0.49 -14.51 13.24
N LEU A 79 0.40 -13.23 12.87
CA LEU A 79 -0.77 -12.41 13.21
C LEU A 79 -2.01 -12.87 12.44
N LEU A 80 -1.87 -13.11 11.13
CA LEU A 80 -2.98 -13.58 10.29
C LEU A 80 -3.48 -14.96 10.73
N ILE A 81 -2.58 -15.90 11.02
CA ILE A 81 -2.98 -17.24 11.49
C ILE A 81 -3.63 -17.18 12.87
N SER A 82 -3.18 -16.28 13.75
CA SER A 82 -3.79 -16.07 15.07
C SER A 82 -5.22 -15.54 14.95
N ILE A 83 -5.45 -14.53 14.10
CA ILE A 83 -6.80 -14.00 13.85
C ILE A 83 -7.67 -15.07 13.19
N PHE A 84 -7.13 -15.82 12.23
CA PHE A 84 -7.84 -16.89 11.55
C PHE A 84 -8.28 -17.98 12.53
N LEU A 85 -7.38 -18.41 13.43
CA LEU A 85 -7.69 -19.40 14.45
C LEU A 85 -8.75 -18.88 15.44
N MET A 86 -8.63 -17.62 15.88
CA MET A 86 -9.63 -16.99 16.74
C MET A 86 -11.02 -16.95 16.07
N LEU A 87 -11.06 -16.63 14.78
CA LEU A 87 -12.30 -16.59 14.00
C LEU A 87 -12.92 -17.98 13.85
N ILE A 88 -12.11 -19.02 13.58
CA ILE A 88 -12.58 -20.41 13.58
C ILE A 88 -13.15 -20.79 14.94
N MET A 89 -12.44 -20.51 16.03
CA MET A 89 -12.90 -20.83 17.38
C MET A 89 -14.22 -20.13 17.72
N ALA A 90 -14.39 -18.87 17.31
CA ALA A 90 -15.64 -18.14 17.49
C ALA A 90 -16.81 -18.75 16.71
N ILE A 91 -16.56 -19.17 15.45
CA ILE A 91 -17.58 -19.82 14.61
C ILE A 91 -17.96 -21.19 15.20
N LEU A 92 -16.97 -22.00 15.60
CA LEU A 92 -17.22 -23.30 16.22
C LEU A 92 -18.01 -23.16 17.52
N PHE A 93 -17.68 -22.15 18.33
CA PHE A 93 -18.41 -21.86 19.56
C PHE A 93 -19.86 -21.44 19.25
N ALA A 94 -20.09 -20.59 18.25
CA ALA A 94 -21.43 -20.22 17.81
C ALA A 94 -22.23 -21.44 17.34
N GLU A 95 -21.62 -22.32 16.53
CA GLU A 95 -22.29 -23.56 16.09
C GLU A 95 -22.55 -24.53 17.25
N PHE A 96 -21.64 -24.62 18.23
CA PHE A 96 -21.85 -25.43 19.43
C PHE A 96 -23.04 -24.94 20.25
N LEU A 97 -23.15 -23.63 20.52
CA LEU A 97 -24.30 -23.05 21.20
C LEU A 97 -25.60 -23.27 20.40
N ASN A 98 -25.52 -23.22 19.07
CA ASN A 98 -26.66 -23.43 18.18
C ASN A 98 -27.22 -24.87 18.21
N ILE A 99 -26.40 -25.90 18.49
CA ILE A 99 -26.88 -27.29 18.60
C ILE A 99 -27.91 -27.41 19.75
N SER A 100 -27.72 -26.65 20.83
CA SER A 100 -28.64 -26.63 21.98
C SER A 100 -30.02 -26.00 21.68
N PHE A 101 -30.15 -25.21 20.60
CA PHE A 101 -31.37 -24.50 20.20
C PHE A 101 -32.01 -25.08 18.92
N TYR A 102 -32.01 -26.42 18.79
CA TYR A 102 -32.41 -27.14 17.56
C TYR A 102 -33.83 -26.84 17.06
N THR A 103 -34.76 -26.45 17.94
CA THR A 103 -36.20 -26.32 17.62
C THR A 103 -36.56 -25.06 16.81
N GLN A 104 -35.77 -23.99 16.83
CA GLN A 104 -36.14 -22.71 16.20
C GLN A 104 -35.11 -22.24 15.15
N ARG A 105 -35.32 -22.64 13.90
CA ARG A 105 -34.39 -22.40 12.77
C ARG A 105 -34.09 -20.92 12.48
N TRP A 106 -35.06 -20.03 12.70
CA TRP A 106 -34.93 -18.59 12.44
C TRP A 106 -34.10 -17.86 13.52
N LEU A 107 -34.25 -18.25 14.79
CA LEU A 107 -33.44 -17.73 15.90
C LEU A 107 -31.96 -18.11 15.73
N LYS A 108 -31.69 -19.32 15.22
CA LYS A 108 -30.33 -19.80 14.93
C LYS A 108 -29.59 -18.88 13.94
N GLU A 109 -30.22 -18.53 12.81
CA GLU A 109 -29.55 -17.70 11.80
C GLU A 109 -29.32 -16.27 12.29
N ILE A 110 -30.28 -15.69 13.02
CA ILE A 110 -30.12 -14.35 13.59
C ILE A 110 -28.95 -14.33 14.58
N PHE A 111 -28.88 -15.30 15.49
CA PHE A 111 -27.80 -15.38 16.48
C PHE A 111 -26.43 -15.57 15.81
N ARG A 112 -26.35 -16.44 14.79
CA ARG A 112 -25.12 -16.65 14.01
C ARG A 112 -24.65 -15.36 13.34
N ILE A 113 -25.54 -14.62 12.68
CA ILE A 113 -25.20 -13.35 12.02
C ILE A 113 -24.68 -12.36 13.06
N ILE A 114 -25.35 -12.23 14.20
CA ILE A 114 -24.91 -11.33 15.28
C ILE A 114 -23.48 -11.66 15.72
N VAL A 115 -23.19 -12.93 16.03
CA VAL A 115 -21.85 -13.33 16.48
C VAL A 115 -20.80 -13.06 15.41
N VAL A 116 -21.08 -13.41 14.15
CA VAL A 116 -20.13 -13.19 13.03
C VAL A 116 -19.87 -11.69 12.82
N SER A 117 -20.91 -10.86 12.84
CA SER A 117 -20.77 -9.40 12.70
C SER A 117 -19.96 -8.75 13.82
N LEU A 118 -19.92 -9.34 15.02
CA LEU A 118 -19.07 -8.87 16.12
C LEU A 118 -17.59 -9.22 15.90
N VAL A 119 -17.31 -10.36 15.27
CA VAL A 119 -15.93 -10.89 15.12
C VAL A 119 -15.26 -10.37 13.84
N GLU A 120 -16.01 -10.18 12.76
CA GLU A 120 -15.51 -9.65 11.49
C GLU A 120 -14.70 -8.34 11.57
N PRO A 121 -15.10 -7.29 12.33
CA PRO A 121 -14.36 -6.04 12.34
C PRO A 121 -12.97 -6.16 12.97
N ILE A 122 -12.66 -7.24 13.68
CA ILE A 122 -11.35 -7.44 14.30
C ILE A 122 -10.25 -7.56 13.23
N TYR A 123 -10.54 -8.22 12.12
CA TYR A 123 -9.57 -8.42 11.03
C TYR A 123 -9.03 -7.09 10.44
N PRO A 124 -9.87 -6.16 9.94
CA PRO A 124 -9.37 -4.89 9.40
C PRO A 124 -8.74 -4.00 10.47
N ILE A 125 -9.21 -4.04 11.72
CA ILE A 125 -8.60 -3.28 12.81
C ILE A 125 -7.16 -3.77 13.08
N SER A 126 -6.95 -5.07 13.16
CA SER A 126 -5.61 -5.63 13.36
C SER A 126 -4.68 -5.31 12.18
N LEU A 127 -5.18 -5.38 10.94
CA LEU A 127 -4.40 -5.04 9.76
C LEU A 127 -4.00 -3.56 9.72
N THR A 128 -4.92 -2.66 10.06
CA THR A 128 -4.63 -1.22 10.09
C THR A 128 -3.62 -0.88 11.19
N GLN A 129 -3.75 -1.46 12.39
CA GLN A 129 -2.75 -1.34 13.46
C GLN A 129 -1.38 -1.85 13.02
N LEU A 130 -1.33 -3.04 12.41
CA LEU A 130 -0.10 -3.61 11.88
C LEU A 130 0.52 -2.71 10.81
N TYR A 131 -0.29 -2.18 9.89
CA TYR A 131 0.14 -1.21 8.89
C TYR A 131 0.80 0.02 9.54
N TYR A 132 0.14 0.65 10.52
CA TYR A 132 0.71 1.83 11.19
C TYR A 132 2.00 1.50 11.94
N HIS A 133 2.06 0.32 12.55
CA HIS A 133 3.27 -0.15 13.21
C HIS A 133 4.41 -0.31 12.20
N LEU A 134 4.17 -0.97 11.06
CA LEU A 134 5.19 -1.16 10.01
C LEU A 134 5.59 0.15 9.33
N LYS A 135 4.63 1.05 9.09
CA LYS A 135 4.86 2.38 8.52
C LYS A 135 5.81 3.21 9.38
N LYS A 136 5.76 3.06 10.71
CA LYS A 136 6.67 3.76 11.63
C LYS A 136 8.14 3.38 11.40
N TYR A 137 8.41 2.11 11.06
CA TYR A 137 9.77 1.63 10.79
C TYR A 137 10.20 1.80 9.35
N LYS A 138 9.25 1.75 8.41
CA LYS A 138 9.46 1.93 6.98
C LYS A 138 8.54 3.05 6.47
N PRO A 139 8.90 4.34 6.70
CA PRO A 139 8.10 5.45 6.21
C PRO A 139 8.00 5.37 4.68
N THR A 140 6.90 5.88 4.12
CA THR A 140 6.74 6.00 2.68
C THR A 140 7.90 6.85 2.17
N PRO A 141 8.74 6.35 1.23
CA PRO A 141 9.65 7.21 0.52
C PRO A 141 8.81 8.36 -0.01
N ILE A 142 9.19 9.59 0.34
CA ILE A 142 8.58 10.78 -0.25
C ILE A 142 8.61 10.52 -1.76
N PRO A 143 7.48 10.57 -2.47
CA PRO A 143 7.54 10.51 -3.93
C PRO A 143 8.46 11.65 -4.36
N ILE A 144 9.70 11.32 -4.71
CA ILE A 144 10.31 12.02 -5.83
C ILE A 144 9.30 11.74 -6.93
N GLU A 145 8.60 12.79 -7.31
CA GLU A 145 7.66 12.80 -8.41
C GLU A 145 8.44 12.31 -9.62
N TYR A 146 8.46 10.98 -9.82
CA TYR A 146 8.97 10.37 -11.02
C TYR A 146 7.99 10.85 -12.08
N PRO A 147 8.42 11.75 -12.98
CA PRO A 147 7.53 12.29 -13.98
C PRO A 147 6.91 11.08 -14.70
N SER A 148 5.58 11.02 -14.73
CA SER A 148 4.86 9.96 -15.43
C SER A 148 5.37 9.90 -16.89
N ALA A 149 5.26 8.75 -17.54
CA ALA A 149 5.79 8.51 -18.88
C ALA A 149 5.33 9.52 -19.97
N GLU A 150 4.40 10.43 -19.68
CA GLU A 150 4.11 11.62 -20.50
C GLU A 150 5.14 12.76 -20.40
N ALA A 151 6.09 12.71 -19.47
CA ALA A 151 7.10 13.74 -19.22
C ALA A 151 8.48 13.40 -19.81
N GLU A 152 8.54 12.48 -20.79
CA GLU A 152 9.73 12.26 -21.63
C GLU A 152 9.91 13.34 -22.73
N ALA A 153 9.22 14.47 -22.61
CA ALA A 153 9.56 15.73 -23.29
C ALA A 153 10.05 16.77 -22.28
N ALA A 154 11.01 16.40 -21.42
CA ALA A 154 11.76 17.38 -20.64
C ALA A 154 12.49 18.34 -21.62
N PRO A 155 12.27 19.66 -21.56
CA PRO A 155 12.89 20.55 -22.52
C PRO A 155 14.39 20.66 -22.24
N SER A 156 15.18 20.74 -23.31
CA SER A 156 16.65 20.68 -23.34
C SER A 156 17.40 21.80 -22.60
N TYR A 157 16.73 22.64 -21.80
CA TYR A 157 17.35 23.78 -21.12
C TYR A 157 17.92 23.46 -19.73
N LEU A 158 17.63 22.29 -19.15
CA LEU A 158 18.10 21.93 -17.81
C LEU A 158 19.57 21.48 -17.75
N SER A 159 20.29 21.45 -18.88
CA SER A 159 21.64 20.86 -18.97
C SER A 159 22.81 21.83 -18.78
N GLU A 160 22.62 23.12 -18.49
CA GLU A 160 23.74 24.08 -18.56
C GLU A 160 23.85 25.07 -17.38
N ILE A 161 23.57 24.62 -16.15
CA ILE A 161 23.89 25.43 -14.97
C ILE A 161 25.42 25.42 -14.75
N LYS A 162 26.09 26.53 -15.06
CA LYS A 162 27.53 26.74 -14.81
C LYS A 162 27.75 27.28 -13.40
N PHE A 163 28.82 26.83 -12.74
CA PHE A 163 29.20 27.31 -11.40
C PHE A 163 30.65 27.84 -11.42
N CYS A 164 30.90 28.89 -10.65
CA CYS A 164 32.26 29.41 -10.47
C CYS A 164 33.05 28.55 -9.47
N TYR A 165 34.12 27.88 -9.91
CA TYR A 165 34.97 27.04 -9.04
C TYR A 165 35.72 27.79 -7.92
N TYR A 166 35.80 29.12 -7.99
CA TYR A 166 36.53 29.92 -7.00
C TYR A 166 35.66 30.47 -5.88
N CYS A 167 34.40 30.83 -6.15
CA CYS A 167 33.51 31.43 -5.16
C CYS A 167 32.18 30.70 -4.99
N GLY A 168 31.90 29.68 -5.80
CA GLY A 168 30.68 28.87 -5.74
C GLY A 168 29.42 29.54 -6.29
N GLN A 169 29.51 30.75 -6.85
CA GLN A 169 28.34 31.43 -7.41
C GLN A 169 27.83 30.70 -8.68
N VAL A 170 26.51 30.58 -8.78
CA VAL A 170 25.83 30.16 -10.02
C VAL A 170 25.99 31.24 -11.08
N LEU A 171 26.43 30.84 -12.27
CA LEU A 171 26.73 31.74 -13.37
C LEU A 171 25.58 31.72 -14.40
N PRO A 172 25.20 32.88 -14.96
CA PRO A 172 24.34 32.90 -16.14
C PRO A 172 25.06 32.26 -17.34
N TYR A 173 24.27 31.78 -18.31
CA TYR A 173 24.72 30.92 -19.42
C TYR A 173 25.87 31.51 -20.25
N ASP A 174 25.90 32.84 -20.36
CA ASP A 174 26.80 33.68 -21.15
C ASP A 174 27.92 34.38 -20.34
N ALA A 175 28.11 34.00 -19.08
CA ALA A 175 29.12 34.63 -18.22
C ALA A 175 30.56 34.28 -18.65
N ILE A 176 31.29 35.27 -19.17
CA ILE A 176 32.75 35.20 -19.38
C ILE A 176 33.50 35.49 -18.07
N TYR A 177 32.90 36.31 -17.20
CA TYR A 177 33.45 36.71 -15.90
C TYR A 177 32.43 36.47 -14.79
N CYS A 178 32.89 36.05 -13.61
CA CYS A 178 32.02 35.86 -12.45
C CYS A 178 31.65 37.23 -11.84
N PRO A 179 30.36 37.56 -11.65
CA PRO A 179 29.94 38.84 -11.10
C PRO A 179 30.27 39.02 -9.61
N ASN A 180 30.49 37.93 -8.86
CA ASN A 180 30.88 38.02 -7.44
C ASN A 180 32.40 38.09 -7.24
N CYS A 181 33.20 37.29 -7.96
CA CYS A 181 34.65 37.22 -7.72
C CYS A 181 35.53 37.87 -8.80
N GLY A 182 34.94 38.32 -9.92
CA GLY A 182 35.64 39.01 -11.01
C GLY A 182 36.58 38.15 -11.86
N ARG A 183 36.72 36.85 -11.56
CA ARG A 183 37.58 35.94 -12.34
C ARG A 183 36.92 35.54 -13.65
N LYS A 184 37.74 35.42 -14.70
CA LYS A 184 37.34 34.84 -15.98
C LYS A 184 37.06 33.35 -15.81
N ILE A 185 35.93 32.88 -16.33
CA ILE A 185 35.59 31.45 -16.37
C ILE A 185 35.92 30.95 -17.78
N GLU A 186 36.80 29.97 -17.88
CA GLU A 186 37.08 29.32 -19.16
C GLU A 186 36.05 28.20 -19.36
N PRO A 187 35.38 28.12 -20.52
CA PRO A 187 34.51 27.00 -20.82
C PRO A 187 35.38 25.78 -21.06
N HIS A 188 35.57 24.96 -20.03
CA HIS A 188 36.15 23.63 -20.19
C HIS A 188 35.07 22.75 -20.84
N LEU A 189 35.43 22.12 -21.96
CA LEU A 189 34.61 21.25 -22.82
C LEU A 189 33.71 20.27 -22.06
#